data_AF-A0A6A6ZAP1-F1
#
_entry.id   AF-A0A6A6ZAP1-F1
#
_cell.length_a   1.000
_cell.length_b   1.000
_cell.length_c   1.000
_cell.angle_alpha   90.00
_cell.angle_beta   90.00
_cell.angle_gamma   90.00
#
_symmetry.space_group_name_H-M   'P 1'
#
loop_
_entity.id
_entity.type
_entity.pdbx_description
1 polymer ?
#
loop_
_entity_poly.entity_id
_entity_poly.type
_entity_poly.pdbx_seq_one_letter_code
_entity_poly.pdbx_strand_id
1 'polypeptide(L)'
;MSTTTVPSLVTLPAELRQKILSNLFNNTIRINTNGEVLSATPWQLKSTCKLLKANIEKLEELWTHNEDAKLVITSRTELRAMPALITSLKAKAAAAGKTWRGFQEVESKVFHPNGLAQASKREKYALNLAETSFSAAAKKAIVEMTNVADEWRDARAALYPTLDPEITRVLALDITLPDAVAAVLKHPGRRGTIELVLALRGVASMAWTLGQDYTYAYTKKPYVRMQDRKGGVYPRIEWARTFPVEHRGIFESLGAEGSYSMNVQFV
;
A
#
# COMPACT_ATOMS: atom_id res chain seq x y z
N MET A 1 7.42 -33.10 -44.31
CA MET A 1 6.35 -32.31 -43.65
C MET A 1 7.04 -31.35 -42.68
N SER A 2 7.06 -30.05 -42.98
CA SER A 2 7.61 -29.05 -42.04
C SER A 2 6.65 -28.91 -40.87
N THR A 3 7.10 -29.29 -39.68
CA THR A 3 6.43 -28.95 -38.43
C THR A 3 6.57 -27.45 -38.22
N THR A 4 5.58 -26.68 -38.68
CA THR A 4 5.51 -25.25 -38.41
C THR A 4 5.35 -25.07 -36.90
N THR A 5 6.46 -24.83 -36.21
CA THR A 5 6.47 -24.54 -34.78
C THR A 5 5.66 -23.28 -34.56
N VAL A 6 4.55 -23.42 -33.84
CA VAL A 6 3.71 -22.28 -33.45
C VAL A 6 4.61 -21.32 -32.65
N PRO A 7 4.77 -20.05 -33.07
CA PRO A 7 5.60 -19.10 -32.36
C PRO A 7 5.10 -18.95 -30.93
N SER A 8 5.94 -19.32 -29.95
CA SER A 8 5.62 -19.21 -28.53
C SER A 8 6.64 -18.30 -27.85
N LEU A 9 6.18 -17.45 -26.94
CA LEU A 9 7.08 -16.66 -26.11
C LEU A 9 7.95 -17.56 -25.21
N VAL A 10 7.49 -18.78 -24.91
CA VAL A 10 8.20 -19.72 -24.04
C VAL A 10 9.41 -20.33 -24.75
N THR A 11 9.41 -20.39 -26.09
CA THR A 11 10.53 -20.92 -26.88
C THR A 11 11.64 -19.89 -27.15
N LEU A 12 11.46 -18.63 -26.73
CA LEU A 12 12.50 -17.62 -26.84
C LEU A 12 13.66 -17.91 -25.85
N PRO A 13 14.90 -17.46 -26.17
CA PRO A 13 16.01 -17.43 -25.22
C PRO A 13 15.60 -16.81 -23.88
N ALA A 14 16.15 -17.33 -22.78
CA ALA A 14 15.79 -16.90 -21.43
C ALA A 14 15.96 -15.39 -21.24
N GLU A 15 17.00 -14.81 -21.84
CA GLU A 15 17.33 -13.39 -21.79
C GLU A 15 16.25 -12.54 -22.47
N LEU A 16 15.78 -12.97 -23.64
CA LEU A 16 14.71 -12.29 -24.37
C LEU A 16 13.37 -12.43 -23.66
N ARG A 17 13.09 -13.59 -23.07
CA ARG A 17 11.91 -13.78 -22.21
C ARG A 17 11.96 -12.80 -21.04
N GLN A 18 13.05 -12.75 -20.29
CA GLN A 18 13.18 -11.83 -19.16
C GLN A 18 13.08 -10.36 -19.57
N LYS A 19 13.62 -9.97 -20.74
CA LYS A 19 13.52 -8.59 -21.24
C LYS A 19 12.10 -8.21 -21.69
N ILE A 20 11.35 -9.15 -22.24
CA ILE A 20 9.93 -8.95 -22.54
C ILE A 20 9.14 -8.85 -21.24
N LEU A 21 9.42 -9.72 -20.26
CA LEU A 21 8.78 -9.69 -18.96
C LEU A 21 9.09 -8.41 -18.18
N SER A 22 10.32 -7.93 -18.16
CA SER A 22 10.66 -6.68 -17.47
C SER A 22 9.94 -5.45 -18.05
N ASN A 23 9.53 -5.50 -19.32
CA ASN A 23 8.76 -4.43 -19.97
C ASN A 23 7.24 -4.61 -19.81
N LEU A 24 6.76 -5.85 -19.64
CA LEU A 24 5.34 -6.16 -19.49
C LEU A 24 4.88 -6.18 -18.03
N PHE A 25 5.77 -6.52 -17.11
CA PHE A 25 5.52 -6.63 -15.69
C PHE A 25 6.07 -5.39 -15.05
N ASN A 26 5.18 -4.51 -14.59
CA ASN A 26 5.60 -3.41 -13.76
C ASN A 26 6.26 -4.00 -12.50
N ASN A 27 7.29 -3.34 -11.95
CA ASN A 27 7.89 -3.74 -10.68
C ASN A 27 6.93 -3.66 -9.47
N THR A 28 5.63 -3.41 -9.71
CA THR A 28 4.59 -3.34 -8.71
C THR A 28 3.96 -4.71 -8.45
N ILE A 29 4.14 -5.22 -7.24
CA ILE A 29 3.51 -6.42 -6.71
C ILE A 29 2.22 -6.02 -6.00
N ARG A 30 1.13 -6.69 -6.37
CA ARG A 30 -0.16 -6.66 -5.67
C ARG A 30 -0.48 -8.06 -5.21
N ILE A 31 -1.32 -8.17 -4.18
CA ILE A 31 -1.74 -9.47 -3.65
C ILE A 31 -3.25 -9.55 -3.53
N ASN A 32 -3.76 -10.77 -3.61
CA ASN A 32 -5.15 -11.05 -3.27
C ASN A 32 -5.29 -11.31 -1.76
N THR A 33 -6.51 -11.61 -1.33
CA THR A 33 -6.84 -11.92 0.05
C THR A 33 -6.15 -13.17 0.61
N ASN A 34 -5.66 -14.04 -0.26
CA ASN A 34 -4.95 -15.28 0.10
C ASN A 34 -3.42 -15.08 0.15
N GLY A 35 -2.93 -13.88 -0.17
CA GLY A 35 -1.50 -13.58 -0.24
C GLY A 35 -0.83 -14.05 -1.53
N GLU A 36 -1.62 -14.46 -2.52
CA GLU A 36 -1.11 -14.80 -3.84
C GLU A 36 -0.83 -13.51 -4.62
N VAL A 37 0.28 -13.48 -5.34
CA VAL A 37 0.62 -12.36 -6.21
C VAL A 37 -0.44 -12.23 -7.30
N LEU A 38 -1.17 -11.13 -7.28
CA LEU A 38 -1.97 -10.71 -8.43
C LEU A 38 -0.98 -10.35 -9.54
N SER A 39 -1.06 -11.04 -10.68
CA SER A 39 -0.24 -10.78 -11.85
C SER A 39 0.05 -9.30 -12.05
N ALA A 40 1.32 -8.94 -12.11
CA ALA A 40 1.73 -7.60 -12.56
C ALA A 40 1.45 -7.38 -14.06
N THR A 41 0.97 -8.41 -14.75
CA THR A 41 0.62 -8.44 -16.16
C THR A 41 -0.71 -7.75 -16.43
N PRO A 42 -0.76 -6.77 -17.35
CA PRO A 42 -2.00 -6.16 -17.80
C PRO A 42 -3.05 -7.23 -18.18
N TRP A 43 -4.25 -7.15 -17.59
CA TRP A 43 -5.34 -8.11 -17.84
C TRP A 43 -5.75 -8.16 -19.32
N GLN A 44 -5.50 -7.08 -20.07
CA GLN A 44 -5.69 -6.97 -21.50
C GLN A 44 -4.87 -8.02 -22.27
N LEU A 45 -3.67 -8.37 -21.78
CA LEU A 45 -2.82 -9.37 -22.42
C LEU A 45 -3.36 -10.80 -22.21
N LYS A 46 -3.97 -11.07 -21.05
CA LYS A 46 -4.64 -12.35 -20.77
C LYS A 46 -5.96 -12.54 -21.53
N SER A 47 -6.57 -11.45 -22.02
CA SER A 47 -7.83 -11.46 -22.75
C SER A 47 -7.68 -11.40 -24.29
N THR A 48 -6.47 -11.13 -24.81
CA THR A 48 -6.25 -10.96 -26.26
C THR A 48 -6.36 -12.28 -27.04
N CYS A 49 -5.67 -13.35 -26.63
CA CYS A 49 -5.82 -14.68 -27.24
C CYS A 49 -5.37 -15.82 -26.32
N LYS A 50 -5.89 -17.04 -26.54
CA LYS A 50 -5.60 -18.23 -25.73
C LYS A 50 -4.10 -18.57 -25.68
N LEU A 51 -3.39 -18.41 -26.80
CA LEU A 51 -1.95 -18.69 -26.90
C LEU A 51 -1.13 -17.70 -26.07
N LEU A 52 -1.46 -16.41 -26.14
CA LEU A 52 -0.79 -15.37 -25.36
C LEU A 52 -1.06 -15.54 -23.87
N LYS A 53 -2.31 -15.87 -23.49
CA LYS A 53 -2.67 -16.20 -22.11
C LYS A 53 -1.81 -17.36 -21.57
N ALA A 54 -1.76 -18.49 -22.27
CA ALA A 54 -0.98 -19.64 -21.83
C ALA A 54 0.52 -19.35 -21.76
N ASN A 55 1.04 -18.54 -22.70
CA ASN A 55 2.44 -18.09 -22.66
C ASN A 55 2.70 -17.19 -21.45
N ILE A 56 1.80 -16.26 -21.12
CA ILE A 56 1.92 -15.35 -19.99
C ILE A 56 1.86 -16.12 -18.66
N GLU A 57 0.93 -17.06 -18.52
CA GLU A 57 0.81 -17.89 -17.30
C GLU A 57 2.11 -18.68 -17.06
N LYS A 58 2.69 -19.30 -18.10
CA LYS A 58 3.98 -19.98 -18.00
C LYS A 58 5.15 -19.02 -17.69
N LEU A 59 5.14 -17.82 -18.26
CA LEU A 59 6.19 -16.85 -18.01
C LEU A 59 6.07 -16.22 -16.61
N GLU A 60 4.86 -16.10 -16.07
CA GLU A 60 4.60 -15.70 -14.69
C GLU A 60 5.24 -16.65 -13.69
N GLU A 61 5.17 -17.96 -13.95
CA GLU A 61 5.86 -18.99 -13.13
C GLU A 61 7.37 -18.76 -13.13
N LEU A 62 7.94 -18.40 -14.27
CA LEU A 62 9.38 -18.17 -14.47
C LEU A 62 9.85 -16.76 -14.07
N TRP A 63 8.92 -15.84 -13.81
CA TRP A 63 9.25 -14.46 -13.49
C TRP A 63 9.81 -14.37 -12.07
N THR A 64 11.03 -13.86 -11.94
CA THR A 64 11.63 -13.50 -10.66
C THR A 64 11.52 -11.99 -10.48
N HIS A 65 11.04 -11.55 -9.33
CA HIS A 65 10.87 -10.12 -9.06
C HIS A 65 12.22 -9.41 -9.08
N ASN A 66 12.25 -8.21 -9.66
CA ASN A 66 13.43 -7.36 -9.68
C ASN A 66 13.79 -6.86 -8.27
N GLU A 67 15.04 -6.45 -8.09
CA GLU A 67 15.53 -5.89 -6.81
C GLU A 67 14.81 -4.60 -6.41
N ASP A 68 14.23 -3.88 -7.38
CA ASP A 68 13.48 -2.63 -7.19
C ASP A 68 11.96 -2.86 -7.09
N ALA A 69 11.54 -3.96 -6.45
CA ALA A 69 10.12 -4.29 -6.33
C ALA A 69 9.38 -3.30 -5.42
N LYS A 70 8.25 -2.80 -5.92
CA LYS A 70 7.28 -1.99 -5.17
C LYS A 70 6.10 -2.87 -4.74
N LEU A 71 5.74 -2.84 -3.46
CA LEU A 71 4.53 -3.46 -2.94
C LEU A 71 3.40 -2.43 -2.83
N VAL A 72 2.18 -2.79 -3.25
CA VAL A 72 0.99 -1.97 -3.01
C VAL A 72 -0.03 -2.76 -2.20
N ILE A 73 -0.41 -2.22 -1.05
CA ILE A 73 -1.38 -2.79 -0.11
C ILE A 73 -2.60 -1.87 -0.08
N THR A 74 -3.79 -2.43 -0.31
CA THR A 74 -5.05 -1.69 -0.46
C THR A 74 -6.12 -2.15 0.52
N SER A 75 -5.87 -3.20 1.30
CA SER A 75 -6.79 -3.66 2.33
C SER A 75 -6.06 -4.32 3.50
N ARG A 76 -6.77 -4.44 4.63
CA ARG A 76 -6.29 -5.15 5.81
C ARG A 76 -6.07 -6.64 5.54
N THR A 77 -6.88 -7.25 4.69
CA THR A 77 -6.74 -8.67 4.36
C THR A 77 -5.45 -8.92 3.61
N GLU A 78 -5.13 -8.06 2.63
CA GLU A 78 -3.83 -8.06 1.94
C GLU A 78 -2.70 -7.88 2.96
N LEU A 79 -2.81 -6.88 3.85
CA LEU A 79 -1.83 -6.66 4.90
C LEU A 79 -1.59 -7.91 5.78
N ARG A 80 -2.64 -8.63 6.16
CA ARG A 80 -2.52 -9.86 6.95
C ARG A 80 -1.91 -11.03 6.18
N ALA A 81 -2.05 -11.04 4.87
CA ALA A 81 -1.49 -12.08 4.01
C ALA A 81 0.01 -11.87 3.71
N MET A 82 0.60 -10.77 4.18
CA MET A 82 2.00 -10.43 3.93
C MET A 82 3.03 -11.50 4.32
N PRO A 83 2.92 -12.17 5.49
CA PRO A 83 3.87 -13.24 5.83
C PRO A 83 3.86 -14.40 4.84
N ALA A 84 2.68 -14.77 4.32
CA ALA A 84 2.54 -15.81 3.32
C ALA A 84 3.15 -15.38 1.97
N LEU A 85 2.89 -14.13 1.55
CA LEU A 85 3.51 -13.56 0.36
C LEU A 85 5.03 -13.59 0.45
N ILE A 86 5.62 -13.09 1.54
CA ILE A 86 7.08 -13.07 1.74
C ILE A 86 7.66 -14.49 1.64
N THR A 87 7.00 -15.47 2.26
CA THR A 87 7.43 -16.88 2.20
C THR A 87 7.43 -17.38 0.75
N SER A 88 6.37 -17.09 0.00
CA SER A 88 6.26 -17.45 -1.41
C SER A 88 7.34 -16.79 -2.28
N LEU A 89 7.60 -15.48 -2.09
CA LEU A 89 8.62 -14.74 -2.82
C LEU A 89 10.03 -15.28 -2.56
N LYS A 90 10.35 -15.61 -1.30
CA LYS A 90 11.63 -16.23 -0.92
C LYS A 90 11.79 -17.60 -1.55
N ALA A 91 10.77 -18.46 -1.50
CA ALA A 91 10.80 -19.78 -2.11
C ALA A 91 11.01 -19.70 -3.63
N LYS A 92 10.31 -18.77 -4.30
CA LYS A 92 10.43 -18.57 -5.75
C LYS A 92 11.82 -18.08 -6.16
N ALA A 93 12.41 -17.15 -5.41
CA ALA A 93 13.77 -16.72 -5.68
C ALA A 93 14.80 -17.84 -5.46
N ALA A 94 14.64 -18.62 -4.38
CA ALA A 94 15.52 -19.75 -4.08
C ALA A 94 15.47 -20.83 -5.18
N ALA A 95 14.27 -21.15 -5.68
CA ALA A 95 14.10 -22.07 -6.81
C ALA A 95 14.81 -21.59 -8.10
N ALA A 96 15.01 -20.28 -8.25
CA ALA A 96 15.75 -19.67 -9.34
C ALA A 96 17.25 -19.45 -9.04
N GLY A 97 17.77 -19.98 -7.92
CA GLY A 97 19.16 -19.79 -7.51
C GLY A 97 19.50 -18.36 -7.09
N LYS A 98 18.51 -17.56 -6.71
CA LYS A 98 18.65 -16.17 -6.28
C LYS A 98 18.20 -15.97 -4.84
N THR A 99 18.67 -14.90 -4.21
CA THR A 99 18.15 -14.45 -2.91
C THR A 99 17.16 -13.32 -3.12
N TRP A 100 15.94 -13.46 -2.60
CA TRP A 100 15.01 -12.33 -2.55
C TRP A 100 15.42 -11.38 -1.43
N ARG A 101 15.70 -10.14 -1.81
CA ARG A 101 16.18 -9.10 -0.90
C ARG A 101 15.01 -8.47 -0.12
N GLY A 102 13.95 -8.07 -0.79
CA GLY A 102 12.81 -7.44 -0.13
C GLY A 102 12.04 -6.56 -1.09
N PHE A 103 11.29 -5.61 -0.53
CA PHE A 103 10.64 -4.54 -1.29
C PHE A 103 11.44 -3.26 -1.14
N GLN A 104 11.74 -2.58 -2.24
CA GLN A 104 12.38 -1.28 -2.20
C GLN A 104 11.38 -0.17 -1.84
N GLU A 105 10.12 -0.34 -2.27
CA GLU A 105 9.03 0.57 -1.95
C GLU A 105 7.83 -0.20 -1.42
N VAL A 106 7.18 0.31 -0.40
CA VAL A 106 5.91 -0.22 0.12
C VAL A 106 4.91 0.93 0.14
N GLU A 107 3.81 0.81 -0.59
CA GLU A 107 2.71 1.78 -0.60
C GLU A 107 1.46 1.19 0.04
N SER A 108 0.96 1.84 1.09
CA SER A 108 -0.27 1.46 1.78
C SER A 108 -1.37 2.48 1.49
N LYS A 109 -2.39 2.06 0.75
CA LYS A 109 -3.59 2.86 0.45
C LYS A 109 -4.66 2.59 1.49
N VAL A 110 -4.71 3.42 2.51
CA VAL A 110 -5.49 3.16 3.73
C VAL A 110 -6.99 3.15 3.42
N PHE A 111 -7.50 4.19 2.78
CA PHE A 111 -8.93 4.34 2.46
C PHE A 111 -9.29 3.90 1.03
N HIS A 112 -8.54 2.95 0.48
CA HIS A 112 -8.87 2.39 -0.83
C HIS A 112 -10.25 1.69 -0.80
N PRO A 113 -11.03 1.70 -1.90
CA PRO A 113 -12.35 1.04 -1.95
C PRO A 113 -12.35 -0.42 -1.47
N ASN A 114 -11.28 -1.18 -1.76
CA ASN A 114 -11.13 -2.56 -1.26
C ASN A 114 -11.08 -2.62 0.28
N GLY A 115 -10.33 -1.73 0.91
CA GLY A 115 -10.24 -1.62 2.37
C GLY A 115 -11.56 -1.20 3.00
N LEU A 116 -12.22 -0.20 2.42
CA LEU A 116 -13.52 0.29 2.88
C LEU A 116 -14.61 -0.78 2.79
N ALA A 117 -14.65 -1.53 1.68
CA ALA A 117 -15.60 -2.64 1.50
C ALA A 117 -15.38 -3.79 2.50
N GLN A 118 -14.17 -3.95 3.01
CA GLN A 118 -13.78 -4.98 3.98
C GLN A 118 -13.84 -4.51 5.44
N ALA A 119 -14.14 -3.24 5.68
CA ALA A 119 -14.16 -2.66 7.01
C ALA A 119 -15.18 -3.38 7.91
N SER A 120 -14.79 -3.69 9.16
CA SER A 120 -15.73 -4.21 10.14
C SER A 120 -16.86 -3.20 10.38
N LYS A 121 -18.06 -3.70 10.64
CA LYS A 121 -19.24 -2.88 10.93
C LYS A 121 -19.32 -2.60 12.43
N ARG A 122 -18.32 -1.93 13.02
CA ARG A 122 -18.39 -1.60 14.47
C ARG A 122 -19.48 -0.55 14.68
N GLU A 123 -20.49 -0.92 15.45
CA GLU A 123 -21.67 -0.06 15.68
C GLU A 123 -21.37 1.19 16.50
N LYS A 124 -20.30 1.16 17.32
CA LYS A 124 -19.93 2.28 18.21
C LYS A 124 -19.81 3.62 17.48
N TYR A 125 -19.29 3.62 16.24
CA TYR A 125 -19.14 4.84 15.45
C TYR A 125 -20.44 5.28 14.77
N ALA A 126 -21.31 4.33 14.42
CA ALA A 126 -22.62 4.63 13.86
C ALA A 126 -23.51 5.34 14.89
N LEU A 127 -23.43 4.91 16.16
CA LEU A 127 -24.15 5.54 17.27
C LEU A 127 -23.71 7.00 17.47
N ASN A 128 -22.39 7.27 17.44
CA ASN A 128 -21.85 8.62 17.60
C ASN A 128 -22.25 9.58 16.47
N LEU A 129 -22.59 9.05 15.29
CA LEU A 129 -23.00 9.84 14.12
C LEU A 129 -24.52 9.93 13.94
N ALA A 130 -25.31 9.19 14.73
CA ALA A 130 -26.76 9.10 14.59
C ALA A 130 -27.41 10.50 14.62
N GLU A 131 -27.02 11.32 15.59
CA GLU A 131 -27.56 12.67 15.83
C GLU A 131 -26.96 13.77 14.93
N THR A 132 -26.01 13.44 14.05
CA THR A 132 -25.38 14.43 13.18
C THR A 132 -26.24 14.77 11.96
N SER A 133 -26.11 15.99 11.43
CA SER A 133 -26.83 16.47 10.24
C SER A 133 -26.21 16.03 8.90
N PHE A 134 -25.27 15.08 8.93
CA PHE A 134 -24.64 14.56 7.72
C PHE A 134 -25.60 13.71 6.90
N SER A 135 -25.37 13.65 5.59
CA SER A 135 -26.09 12.74 4.70
C SER A 135 -25.81 11.29 5.10
N ALA A 136 -26.73 10.37 4.76
CA ALA A 136 -26.54 8.94 5.03
C ALA A 136 -25.24 8.40 4.39
N ALA A 137 -24.90 8.87 3.19
CA ALA A 137 -23.65 8.53 2.51
C ALA A 137 -22.42 9.00 3.27
N ALA A 138 -22.44 10.23 3.79
CA ALA A 138 -21.35 10.76 4.62
C ALA A 138 -21.21 10.00 5.94
N LYS A 139 -22.31 9.72 6.66
CA LYS A 139 -22.29 8.93 7.90
C LYS A 139 -21.67 7.56 7.64
N LYS A 140 -22.13 6.86 6.59
CA LYS A 140 -21.59 5.56 6.19
C LYS A 140 -20.08 5.61 5.91
N ALA A 141 -19.64 6.57 5.09
CA ALA A 141 -18.24 6.70 4.73
C ALA A 141 -17.34 7.03 5.94
N ILE A 142 -17.80 7.88 6.87
CA ILE A 142 -17.07 8.17 8.10
C ILE A 142 -16.94 6.90 8.96
N VAL A 143 -18.03 6.15 9.19
CA VAL A 143 -17.98 4.88 9.94
C VAL A 143 -16.99 3.90 9.31
N GLU A 144 -17.08 3.70 7.99
CA GLU A 144 -16.18 2.80 7.25
C GLU A 144 -14.73 3.23 7.40
N MET A 145 -14.42 4.52 7.23
CA MET A 145 -13.08 5.05 7.39
C MET A 145 -12.53 4.89 8.81
N THR A 146 -13.33 5.17 9.84
CA THR A 146 -12.88 5.01 11.22
C THR A 146 -12.60 3.54 11.54
N ASN A 147 -13.42 2.62 11.04
CA ASN A 147 -13.19 1.20 11.17
C ASN A 147 -11.92 0.75 10.43
N VAL A 148 -11.71 1.21 9.20
CA VAL A 148 -10.48 0.94 8.44
C VAL A 148 -9.26 1.46 9.19
N ALA A 149 -9.27 2.70 9.67
CA ALA A 149 -8.15 3.29 10.40
C ALA A 149 -7.76 2.48 11.64
N ASP A 150 -8.74 2.07 12.44
CA ASP A 150 -8.54 1.19 13.60
C ASP A 150 -7.92 -0.16 13.19
N GLU A 151 -8.44 -0.76 12.12
CA GLU A 151 -7.99 -2.07 11.65
C GLU A 151 -6.57 -2.07 11.08
N TRP A 152 -6.21 -1.01 10.36
CA TRP A 152 -4.83 -0.78 9.91
C TRP A 152 -3.89 -0.62 11.10
N ARG A 153 -4.28 0.20 12.10
CA ARG A 153 -3.49 0.35 13.34
C ARG A 153 -3.29 -0.99 14.03
N ASP A 154 -4.34 -1.80 14.14
CA ASP A 154 -4.29 -3.12 14.80
C ASP A 154 -3.44 -4.14 14.00
N ALA A 155 -3.46 -4.05 12.67
CA ALA A 155 -2.73 -4.96 11.77
C ALA A 155 -1.32 -4.49 11.41
N ARG A 156 -0.88 -3.31 11.88
CA ARG A 156 0.40 -2.68 11.51
C ARG A 156 1.62 -3.60 11.66
N ALA A 157 1.58 -4.52 12.62
CA ALA A 157 2.69 -5.44 12.86
C ALA A 157 2.99 -6.38 11.68
N ALA A 158 2.00 -6.63 10.82
CA ALA A 158 2.19 -7.40 9.60
C ALA A 158 3.02 -6.67 8.53
N LEU A 159 3.24 -5.35 8.67
CA LEU A 159 4.15 -4.60 7.81
C LEU A 159 5.62 -4.84 8.17
N TYR A 160 5.97 -5.07 9.45
CA TYR A 160 7.39 -5.12 9.85
C TYR A 160 8.25 -6.08 9.02
N PRO A 161 7.79 -7.30 8.65
CA PRO A 161 8.58 -8.21 7.82
C PRO A 161 8.87 -7.70 6.40
N THR A 162 8.13 -6.69 5.91
CA THR A 162 8.36 -6.04 4.62
C THR A 162 9.34 -4.87 4.70
N LEU A 163 9.62 -4.38 5.91
CA LEU A 163 10.38 -3.16 6.16
C LEU A 163 11.82 -3.52 6.56
N ASP A 164 12.59 -4.03 5.61
CA ASP A 164 14.03 -4.18 5.77
C ASP A 164 14.72 -2.82 5.59
N PRO A 165 15.48 -2.30 6.56
CA PRO A 165 16.07 -0.98 6.46
C PRO A 165 17.32 -0.88 5.56
N GLU A 166 17.89 -2.00 5.14
CA GLU A 166 18.97 -2.01 4.13
C GLU A 166 18.41 -1.99 2.69
N ILE A 167 17.13 -2.32 2.52
CA ILE A 167 16.52 -2.62 1.21
C ILE A 167 15.34 -1.69 0.93
N THR A 168 14.44 -1.54 1.89
CA THR A 168 13.27 -0.67 1.79
C THR A 168 13.71 0.77 1.90
N ARG A 169 13.46 1.57 0.86
CA ARG A 169 13.83 2.98 0.80
C ARG A 169 12.65 3.89 1.07
N VAL A 170 11.45 3.44 0.70
CA VAL A 170 10.23 4.24 0.82
C VAL A 170 9.11 3.41 1.41
N LEU A 171 8.51 3.91 2.48
CA LEU A 171 7.18 3.51 2.95
C LEU A 171 6.21 4.65 2.67
N ALA A 172 5.38 4.51 1.64
CA ALA A 172 4.37 5.48 1.27
C ALA A 172 3.01 5.17 1.93
N LEU A 173 2.40 6.15 2.57
CA LEU A 173 1.02 6.06 3.06
C LEU A 173 0.12 6.98 2.23
N ASP A 174 -0.81 6.38 1.49
CA ASP A 174 -1.85 7.06 0.74
C ASP A 174 -3.14 7.06 1.57
N ILE A 175 -3.51 8.24 2.03
CA ILE A 175 -4.70 8.47 2.85
C ILE A 175 -5.73 9.34 2.13
N THR A 176 -5.78 9.24 0.80
CA THR A 176 -6.80 9.88 -0.03
C THR A 176 -8.20 9.60 0.52
N LEU A 177 -8.97 10.66 0.80
CA LEU A 177 -10.30 10.54 1.39
C LEU A 177 -11.35 10.26 0.31
N PRO A 178 -12.39 9.46 0.60
CA PRO A 178 -13.56 9.36 -0.26
C PRO A 178 -14.24 10.72 -0.45
N ASP A 179 -14.76 11.00 -1.65
CA ASP A 179 -15.37 12.29 -2.00
C ASP A 179 -16.48 12.72 -1.03
N ALA A 180 -17.29 11.76 -0.59
CA ALA A 180 -18.37 12.01 0.38
C ALA A 180 -17.86 12.59 1.71
N VAL A 181 -16.64 12.25 2.10
CA VAL A 181 -15.99 12.70 3.34
C VAL A 181 -15.19 13.97 3.09
N ALA A 182 -14.51 14.07 1.95
CA ALA A 182 -13.86 15.31 1.52
C ALA A 182 -14.86 16.49 1.49
N ALA A 183 -16.10 16.27 1.02
CA ALA A 183 -17.16 17.27 1.02
C ALA A 183 -17.58 17.72 2.43
N VAL A 184 -17.55 16.82 3.42
CA VAL A 184 -17.90 17.14 4.82
C VAL A 184 -16.83 18.03 5.47
N LEU A 185 -15.56 17.81 5.16
CA LEU A 185 -14.44 18.58 5.70
C LEU A 185 -14.41 20.04 5.26
N LYS A 186 -15.10 20.38 4.17
CA LYS A 186 -15.29 21.77 3.73
C LYS A 186 -16.04 22.64 4.75
N HIS A 187 -16.70 22.03 5.76
CA HIS A 187 -17.47 22.74 6.77
C HIS A 187 -17.15 22.23 8.20
N PRO A 188 -15.99 22.60 8.77
CA PRO A 188 -15.41 21.97 9.97
C PRO A 188 -16.19 22.16 11.29
N GLY A 189 -17.20 23.04 11.34
CA GLY A 189 -17.96 23.35 12.57
C GLY A 189 -19.06 22.34 12.96
N ARG A 190 -19.19 21.19 12.29
CA ARG A 190 -20.29 20.23 12.54
C ARG A 190 -19.88 19.14 13.53
N ARG A 191 -20.75 18.83 14.49
CA ARG A 191 -20.59 17.87 15.61
C ARG A 191 -20.11 16.45 15.25
N GLY A 192 -20.02 16.09 13.96
CA GLY A 192 -19.52 14.79 13.48
C GLY A 192 -18.11 14.81 12.88
N THR A 193 -17.41 15.93 12.85
CA THR A 193 -16.00 16.00 12.40
C THR A 193 -15.04 15.32 13.39
N ILE A 194 -15.44 15.14 14.65
CA ILE A 194 -14.62 14.48 15.69
C ILE A 194 -14.27 13.05 15.30
N GLU A 195 -15.22 12.25 14.83
CA GLU A 195 -14.95 10.84 14.47
C GLU A 195 -13.97 10.73 13.30
N LEU A 196 -14.11 11.61 12.32
CA LEU A 196 -13.19 11.71 11.19
C LEU A 196 -11.79 12.14 11.65
N VAL A 197 -11.71 13.09 12.57
CA VAL A 197 -10.46 13.52 13.20
C VAL A 197 -9.80 12.36 13.95
N LEU A 198 -10.57 11.59 14.72
CA LEU A 198 -10.06 10.43 15.46
C LEU A 198 -9.55 9.34 14.50
N ALA A 199 -10.26 9.08 13.40
CA ALA A 199 -9.81 8.15 12.36
C ALA A 199 -8.46 8.57 11.78
N LEU A 200 -8.36 9.83 11.35
CA LEU A 200 -7.14 10.38 10.77
C LEU A 200 -5.98 10.35 11.78
N ARG A 201 -6.24 10.71 13.06
CA ARG A 201 -5.25 10.64 14.14
C ARG A 201 -4.77 9.21 14.38
N GLY A 202 -5.67 8.23 14.29
CA GLY A 202 -5.32 6.81 14.37
C GLY A 202 -4.33 6.39 13.28
N VAL A 203 -4.56 6.80 12.04
CA VAL A 203 -3.67 6.51 10.91
C VAL A 203 -2.32 7.20 11.06
N ALA A 204 -2.30 8.46 11.50
CA ALA A 204 -1.04 9.18 11.75
C ALA A 204 -0.25 8.62 12.93
N SER A 205 -0.92 8.24 14.01
CA SER A 205 -0.26 7.55 15.12
C SER A 205 0.35 6.22 14.68
N MET A 206 -0.35 5.45 13.82
CA MET A 206 0.21 4.22 13.25
C MET A 206 1.45 4.52 12.41
N ALA A 207 1.39 5.50 11.52
CA ALA A 207 2.51 5.92 10.68
C ALA A 207 3.73 6.35 11.50
N TRP A 208 3.49 7.14 12.55
CA TRP A 208 4.51 7.57 13.49
C TRP A 208 5.19 6.37 14.16
N THR A 209 4.40 5.44 14.71
CA THR A 209 4.94 4.22 15.34
C THR A 209 5.76 3.39 14.37
N LEU A 210 5.26 3.17 13.14
CA LEU A 210 6.01 2.47 12.10
C LEU A 210 7.34 3.17 11.79
N GLY A 211 7.35 4.50 11.74
CA GLY A 211 8.57 5.29 11.53
C GLY A 211 9.57 5.21 12.66
N GLN A 212 9.09 5.23 13.91
CA GLN A 212 9.93 5.06 15.09
C GLN A 212 10.55 3.67 15.14
N ASP A 213 9.74 2.61 15.00
CA ASP A 213 10.21 1.23 15.06
C ASP A 213 11.20 0.92 13.94
N TYR A 214 10.89 1.38 12.72
CA TYR A 214 11.75 1.22 11.57
C TYR A 214 13.06 2.00 11.71
N THR A 215 13.02 3.20 12.30
CA THR A 215 14.22 3.98 12.59
C THR A 215 15.05 3.35 13.71
N TYR A 216 14.41 2.82 14.77
CA TYR A 216 15.09 2.14 15.89
C TYR A 216 15.81 0.86 15.44
N ALA A 217 15.19 0.08 14.56
CA ALA A 217 15.82 -1.08 13.94
C ALA A 217 17.11 -0.71 13.14
N TYR A 218 17.22 0.53 12.65
CA TYR A 218 18.38 1.02 11.89
C TYR A 218 19.50 1.62 12.77
N THR A 219 19.24 1.92 14.05
CA THR A 219 20.20 2.63 14.92
C THR A 219 21.27 1.72 15.53
N LYS A 220 22.19 1.23 14.69
CA LYS A 220 23.62 1.10 15.05
C LYS A 220 24.50 2.17 14.37
N LYS A 221 23.90 3.20 13.77
CA LYS A 221 24.53 4.33 13.07
C LYS A 221 23.97 5.67 13.60
N PRO A 222 24.68 6.81 13.44
CA PRO A 222 24.27 8.09 14.00
C PRO A 222 22.88 8.52 13.50
N TYR A 223 22.09 9.06 14.41
CA TYR A 223 20.71 9.51 14.19
C TYR A 223 20.64 10.59 13.11
N VAL A 224 19.86 10.33 12.04
CA VAL A 224 19.48 11.32 11.02
C VAL A 224 17.96 11.46 11.02
N ARG A 225 17.46 12.68 11.25
CA ARG A 225 16.00 12.96 11.29
C ARG A 225 15.39 12.68 9.92
N MET A 226 14.15 12.16 9.88
CA MET A 226 13.50 11.76 8.62
C MET A 226 13.39 12.88 7.58
N GLN A 227 13.14 14.11 8.02
CA GLN A 227 13.05 15.31 7.16
C GLN A 227 14.37 15.67 6.45
N ASP A 228 15.51 15.24 7.00
CA ASP A 228 16.85 15.54 6.48
C ASP A 228 17.34 14.47 5.48
N ARG A 229 16.54 13.40 5.27
CA ARG A 229 16.86 12.27 4.39
C ARG A 229 16.49 12.56 2.93
N LYS A 230 17.15 13.54 2.31
CA LYS A 230 17.04 13.78 0.85
C LYS A 230 18.04 12.91 0.07
N GLY A 231 17.64 12.41 -1.10
CA GLY A 231 18.57 11.78 -2.06
C GLY A 231 18.71 10.25 -2.04
N GLY A 232 17.73 9.50 -1.50
CA GLY A 232 17.60 8.05 -1.71
C GLY A 232 18.58 7.15 -0.95
N VAL A 233 19.56 7.72 -0.24
CA VAL A 233 20.55 6.96 0.56
C VAL A 233 19.98 6.40 1.86
N TYR A 234 18.90 7.01 2.38
CA TYR A 234 18.28 6.62 3.65
C TYR A 234 16.82 6.25 3.48
N PRO A 235 16.33 5.21 4.19
CA PRO A 235 14.91 4.90 4.23
C PRO A 235 14.07 6.04 4.78
N ARG A 236 12.88 6.26 4.20
CA ARG A 236 11.96 7.32 4.63
C ARG A 236 10.49 6.88 4.54
N ILE A 237 9.67 7.43 5.43
CA ILE A 237 8.21 7.36 5.31
C ILE A 237 7.74 8.58 4.54
N GLU A 238 7.01 8.37 3.46
CA GLU A 238 6.37 9.44 2.69
C GLU A 238 4.85 9.35 2.87
N TRP A 239 4.20 10.50 3.00
CA TRP A 239 2.76 10.57 2.79
C TRP A 239 2.53 10.96 1.34
N ALA A 240 1.86 10.10 0.58
CA ALA A 240 1.61 10.34 -0.83
C ALA A 240 0.18 10.88 -1.03
N ARG A 241 0.09 12.11 -1.58
CA ARG A 241 -1.07 12.77 -2.21
C ARG A 241 -2.08 13.55 -1.33
N THR A 242 -2.85 14.36 -2.08
CA THR A 242 -3.72 15.52 -1.78
C THR A 242 -4.56 15.45 -0.51
N PHE A 243 -4.11 16.15 0.53
CA PHE A 243 -5.02 16.89 1.41
C PHE A 243 -5.27 18.26 0.81
N PRO A 244 -6.52 18.72 0.68
CA PRO A 244 -6.78 20.10 0.31
C PRO A 244 -6.04 21.04 1.25
N VAL A 245 -5.18 21.93 0.73
CA VAL A 245 -4.40 22.93 1.52
C VAL A 245 -5.29 23.71 2.48
N GLU A 246 -6.52 23.98 2.06
CA GLU A 246 -7.61 24.60 2.81
C GLU A 246 -8.00 23.88 4.13
N HIS A 247 -7.49 22.67 4.38
CA HIS A 247 -7.73 21.90 5.60
C HIS A 247 -6.50 21.73 6.48
N ARG A 248 -5.33 22.25 6.07
CA ARG A 248 -4.09 22.22 6.85
C ARG A 248 -4.28 22.76 8.27
N GLY A 249 -5.00 23.88 8.43
CA GLY A 249 -5.31 24.48 9.72
C GLY A 249 -6.15 23.60 10.65
N ILE A 250 -6.98 22.70 10.13
CA ILE A 250 -7.72 21.72 10.93
C ILE A 250 -6.71 20.75 11.55
N PHE A 251 -5.78 20.22 10.76
CA PHE A 251 -4.74 19.31 11.26
C PHE A 251 -3.73 19.99 12.19
N GLU A 252 -3.36 21.24 11.91
CA GLU A 252 -2.47 22.04 12.78
C GLU A 252 -3.13 22.33 14.14
N SER A 253 -4.42 22.73 14.15
CA SER A 253 -5.17 23.03 15.38
C SER A 253 -5.41 21.82 16.29
N LEU A 254 -5.27 20.60 15.76
CA LEU A 254 -5.52 19.35 16.48
C LEU A 254 -4.29 18.82 17.23
N GLY A 255 -3.20 19.61 17.32
CA GLY A 255 -1.93 19.17 17.91
C GLY A 255 -1.25 18.05 17.11
N ALA A 256 -1.76 17.81 15.90
CA ALA A 256 -1.32 16.77 15.01
C ALA A 256 0.02 17.13 14.35
N GLU A 257 0.46 18.39 14.35
CA GLU A 257 1.80 18.74 13.84
C GLU A 257 2.90 17.91 14.49
N GLY A 258 2.89 17.62 15.79
CA GLY A 258 3.90 16.74 16.39
C GLY A 258 3.92 15.31 15.81
N SER A 259 2.79 14.81 15.32
CA SER A 259 2.62 13.45 14.77
C SER A 259 2.59 13.39 13.23
N TYR A 260 2.32 14.51 12.56
CA TYR A 260 2.13 14.68 11.11
C TYR A 260 3.21 15.56 10.45
N SER A 261 3.98 16.34 11.22
CA SER A 261 5.08 17.20 10.72
C SER A 261 6.23 16.42 10.10
N MET A 262 6.28 15.10 10.28
CA MET A 262 7.34 14.26 9.71
C MET A 262 6.93 13.65 8.37
N ASN A 263 6.63 14.49 7.38
CA ASN A 263 6.53 14.18 5.93
C ASN A 263 5.13 14.19 5.26
N VAL A 264 4.14 14.90 5.79
CA VAL A 264 2.89 15.16 5.05
C VAL A 264 3.11 16.27 4.02
N GLN A 265 3.10 15.94 2.72
CA GLN A 265 2.96 16.94 1.66
C GLN A 265 1.48 17.30 1.49
N PHE A 266 1.11 18.51 1.89
CA PHE A 266 -0.17 19.13 1.54
C PHE A 266 -0.05 19.68 0.10
N VAL A 267 -1.04 19.41 -0.76
CA VAL A 267 -1.05 19.80 -2.19
C VAL A 267 -2.27 20.66 -2.48
#